data_AF-A0AAD7DKK8-F1
#
_entry.id   AF-A0AAD7DKK8-F1
#
_cell.length_a   1.000
_cell.length_b   1.000
_cell.length_c   1.000
_cell.angle_alpha   90.00
_cell.angle_beta   90.00
_cell.angle_gamma   90.00
#
_symmetry.space_group_name_H-M   'P 1'
#
loop_
_entity.id
_entity.type
_entity.pdbx_description
1 polymer ?
#
loop_
_entity_poly.entity_id
_entity_poly.type
_entity_poly.pdbx_seq_one_letter_code
_entity_poly.pdbx_strand_id
1 'polypeptide(L)'
;ASRLPIELWDIIFDHCVPHAPEPSLVHAPLNVSQVCRRWRTIALSNPALWTAFAITTTRRHTERGDALEALHRVLQLWLHRSGARPLSVSL
;
A
#
# COMPACT_ATOMS: atom_id res chain seq x y z
N ALA A 1 -25.22 -14.02 -10.52
CA ALA A 1 -24.73 -12.63 -10.43
C ALA A 1 -23.36 -12.55 -11.10
N SER A 2 -23.23 -11.72 -12.14
CA SER A 2 -21.97 -11.53 -12.86
C SER A 2 -20.94 -10.85 -11.95
N ARG A 3 -19.77 -11.47 -11.79
CA ARG A 3 -18.67 -10.86 -11.04
C ARG A 3 -17.87 -9.98 -11.98
N LEU A 4 -17.53 -8.76 -11.56
CA LEU A 4 -16.59 -7.90 -12.28
C LEU A 4 -15.26 -8.67 -12.52
N PRO A 5 -14.72 -8.73 -13.74
CA PRO A 5 -13.41 -9.34 -14.03
C PRO A 5 -12.26 -8.76 -13.20
N ILE A 6 -11.16 -9.50 -13.09
CA ILE A 6 -10.00 -9.13 -12.26
C ILE A 6 -9.28 -7.89 -12.81
N GLU A 7 -9.19 -7.79 -14.13
CA GLU A 7 -8.52 -6.73 -14.87
C GLU A 7 -9.17 -5.37 -14.59
N LEU A 8 -10.50 -5.36 -14.40
CA LEU A 8 -11.21 -4.15 -14.04
C LEU A 8 -11.01 -3.76 -12.57
N TRP A 9 -10.81 -4.73 -11.67
CA TRP A 9 -10.42 -4.42 -10.29
C TRP A 9 -9.03 -3.80 -10.23
N ASP A 10 -8.09 -4.30 -11.03
CA ASP A 10 -6.75 -3.75 -11.11
C ASP A 10 -6.78 -2.28 -11.56
N ILE A 11 -7.55 -1.96 -12.59
CA ILE A 11 -7.76 -0.58 -13.05
C ILE A 11 -8.37 0.29 -11.95
N ILE A 12 -9.43 -0.18 -11.28
CA ILE A 12 -10.08 0.57 -10.20
C ILE A 12 -9.10 0.85 -9.06
N PHE A 13 -8.32 -0.15 -8.64
CA PHE A 13 -7.37 0.00 -7.54
C PHE A 13 -6.19 0.88 -7.92
N ASP A 14 -5.70 0.80 -9.16
CA ASP A 14 -4.65 1.70 -9.67
C ASP A 14 -5.10 3.16 -9.56
N HIS A 15 -6.34 3.47 -9.93
CA HIS A 15 -6.93 4.81 -9.77
C HIS A 15 -7.19 5.23 -8.32
N CYS A 16 -7.15 4.31 -7.37
CA CYS A 16 -7.30 4.61 -5.95
C CYS A 16 -5.96 4.93 -5.25
N VAL A 17 -4.83 4.59 -5.89
CA VAL A 17 -3.49 4.83 -5.32
C VAL A 17 -3.13 6.30 -5.55
N PRO A 18 -2.93 7.09 -4.49
CA PRO A 18 -2.45 8.47 -4.65
C PRO A 18 -0.98 8.45 -5.10
N HIS A 19 -0.48 9.58 -5.60
CA HIS A 19 0.86 9.65 -6.21
C HIS A 19 2.02 9.28 -5.26
N ALA A 20 1.81 9.41 -3.94
CA ALA A 20 2.70 8.95 -2.88
C ALA A 20 1.90 8.75 -1.57
N PRO A 21 1.24 7.60 -1.37
CA PRO A 21 0.41 7.39 -0.18
C PRO A 21 1.28 7.38 1.07
N GLU A 22 0.83 8.07 2.11
CA GLU A 22 1.23 7.70 3.47
C GLU A 22 0.74 6.26 3.73
N PRO A 23 1.58 5.36 4.26
CA PRO A 23 1.23 4.00 4.68
C PRO A 23 0.16 3.96 5.78
N SER A 24 -1.09 4.26 5.41
CA SER A 24 -2.21 4.38 6.34
C SER A 24 -3.40 3.52 5.91
N LEU A 25 -4.27 3.18 6.87
CA LEU A 25 -5.50 2.43 6.59
C LEU A 25 -6.55 3.25 5.82
N VAL A 26 -6.25 4.50 5.48
CA VAL A 26 -7.14 5.42 4.78
C VAL A 26 -6.82 5.51 3.28
N HIS A 27 -5.61 5.11 2.88
CA HIS A 27 -5.15 5.15 1.50
C HIS A 27 -4.90 3.76 0.91
N ALA A 28 -5.02 3.66 -0.42
CA ALA A 28 -4.63 2.45 -1.14
C ALA A 28 -3.10 2.32 -1.15
N PRO A 29 -2.56 1.09 -1.18
CA PRO A 29 -3.26 -0.20 -1.33
C PRO A 29 -3.87 -0.77 -0.05
N LEU A 30 -3.58 -0.20 1.13
CA LEU A 30 -3.97 -0.78 2.42
C LEU A 30 -5.49 -0.78 2.63
N ASN A 31 -6.17 0.34 2.40
CA ASN A 31 -7.60 0.46 2.66
C ASN A 31 -8.44 -0.54 1.84
N VAL A 32 -8.19 -0.65 0.53
CA VAL A 32 -8.90 -1.56 -0.38
C VAL A 32 -8.62 -3.01 -0.03
N SER A 33 -7.42 -3.32 0.49
CA SER A 33 -7.09 -4.67 0.97
C SER A 33 -7.91 -5.10 2.20
N GLN A 34 -8.55 -4.17 2.91
CA GLN A 34 -9.31 -4.47 4.13
C GLN A 34 -10.81 -4.67 3.91
N VAL A 35 -11.34 -4.37 2.72
CA VAL A 35 -12.80 -4.38 2.47
C VAL A 35 -13.41 -5.78 2.53
N CYS A 36 -12.86 -6.73 1.77
CA CYS A 36 -13.35 -8.12 1.76
C CYS A 36 -12.24 -9.09 1.35
N ARG A 37 -12.46 -10.41 1.50
CA ARG A 37 -11.47 -11.44 1.11
C ARG A 37 -11.05 -11.31 -0.35
N ARG A 38 -12.00 -11.05 -1.24
CA ARG A 38 -11.73 -10.92 -2.68
C ARG A 38 -10.84 -9.72 -2.98
N TRP A 39 -11.19 -8.53 -2.50
CA TRP A 39 -10.39 -7.32 -2.71
C TRP A 39 -8.99 -7.46 -2.11
N ARG A 40 -8.90 -8.07 -0.93
CA ARG A 40 -7.62 -8.41 -0.30
C ARG A 40 -6.76 -9.24 -1.24
N THR A 41 -7.27 -10.35 -1.77
CA THR A 41 -6.51 -11.20 -2.70
C THR A 41 -5.98 -10.39 -3.89
N ILE A 42 -6.83 -9.58 -4.52
CA ILE A 42 -6.49 -8.79 -5.71
C ILE A 42 -5.44 -7.73 -5.39
N ALA A 43 -5.70 -6.88 -4.39
CA ALA A 43 -4.81 -5.78 -4.03
C ALA A 43 -3.45 -6.28 -3.53
N LEU A 44 -3.43 -7.39 -2.78
CA LEU A 44 -2.19 -7.97 -2.27
C LEU A 44 -1.38 -8.71 -3.34
N SER A 45 -2.02 -9.18 -4.44
CA SER A 45 -1.35 -9.88 -5.54
C SER A 45 -0.90 -8.98 -6.68
N ASN A 46 -1.32 -7.72 -6.70
CA ASN A 46 -0.98 -6.76 -7.77
C ASN A 46 0.23 -5.92 -7.36
N PRO A 47 1.44 -6.18 -7.90
CA PRO A 47 2.65 -5.48 -7.47
C PRO A 47 2.67 -3.99 -7.86
N ALA A 48 1.87 -3.58 -8.85
CA ALA A 48 1.83 -2.19 -9.30
C ALA A 48 1.37 -1.23 -8.19
N LEU A 49 0.44 -1.69 -7.34
CA LEU A 49 -0.11 -0.89 -6.24
C LEU A 49 0.87 -0.64 -5.10
N TRP A 50 2.01 -1.35 -5.07
CA TRP A 50 3.01 -1.30 -3.99
C TRP A 50 4.32 -0.63 -4.44
N THR A 51 4.29 0.15 -5.51
CA THR A 51 5.48 0.77 -6.11
C THR A 51 5.83 2.15 -5.54
N ALA A 52 4.98 2.73 -4.67
CA ALA A 52 5.25 4.03 -4.07
C ALA A 52 4.67 4.16 -2.65
N PHE A 53 5.36 4.92 -1.79
CA PHE A 53 4.80 5.49 -0.55
C PHE A 53 5.63 6.68 -0.06
N ALA A 54 5.03 7.49 0.81
CA ALA A 54 5.67 8.61 1.49
C ALA A 54 5.94 8.31 2.97
N ILE A 55 7.08 8.77 3.48
CA ILE A 55 7.44 8.67 4.90
C ILE A 55 7.11 9.99 5.57
N THR A 56 6.04 10.00 6.36
CA THR A 56 5.65 11.14 7.18
C THR A 56 6.17 10.95 8.61
N THR A 57 6.95 11.93 9.11
CA THR A 57 7.38 11.93 10.52
C THR A 57 6.38 12.75 11.34
N THR A 58 5.61 12.09 12.21
CA THR A 58 4.76 12.79 13.19
C THR A 58 5.48 12.86 14.55
N ARG A 59 5.23 13.94 15.32
CA ARG A 59 5.81 14.10 16.68
C ARG A 59 5.54 12.92 17.61
N ARG A 60 4.38 12.25 17.42
CA ARG A 60 4.00 11.07 18.21
C ARG A 60 4.93 9.88 17.97
N HIS A 61 5.42 9.68 16.76
CA HIS A 61 6.36 8.60 16.44
C HIS A 61 7.74 8.85 17.07
N THR A 62 8.19 10.10 17.08
CA THR A 62 9.48 10.46 17.69
C THR A 62 9.47 10.31 19.22
N GLU A 63 8.35 10.61 19.88
CA GLU A 63 8.21 10.48 21.34
C GLU A 63 8.16 9.03 21.82
N ARG A 64 7.67 8.12 20.97
CA ARG A 64 7.47 6.70 21.33
C ARG A 64 8.70 5.83 21.10
N GLY A 65 9.70 6.34 20.37
CA GLY A 65 10.96 5.65 20.10
C GLY A 65 10.87 4.45 19.16
N ASP A 66 9.69 4.15 18.60
CA ASP A 66 9.42 2.98 17.74
C ASP A 66 9.40 3.32 16.24
N ALA A 67 9.65 4.59 15.88
CA ALA A 67 9.56 5.09 14.51
C ALA A 67 10.40 4.29 13.50
N LEU A 68 11.64 3.93 13.87
CA LEU A 68 12.54 3.18 13.02
C LEU A 68 12.03 1.75 12.77
N GLU A 69 11.48 1.10 13.79
CA GLU A 69 10.94 -0.24 13.67
C GLU A 69 9.66 -0.26 12.83
N ALA A 70 8.78 0.73 13.02
CA ALA A 70 7.59 0.91 12.20
C ALA A 70 7.95 1.13 10.73
N LEU A 71 8.93 2.01 10.46
CA LEU A 71 9.43 2.26 9.12
C LEU A 71 10.04 1.00 8.51
N HIS A 72 10.82 0.23 9.28
CA HIS A 72 11.39 -1.03 8.80
C HIS A 72 10.29 -2.01 8.36
N ARG A 73 9.21 -2.17 9.14
CA ARG A 73 8.08 -3.04 8.79
C ARG A 73 7.37 -2.60 7.52
N VAL A 74 7.14 -1.29 7.37
CA VAL A 74 6.53 -0.71 6.16
C VAL A 74 7.42 -0.95 4.94
N LEU A 75 8.71 -0.62 5.03
CA LEU A 75 9.68 -0.83 3.95
C LEU A 75 9.71 -2.29 3.50
N GLN A 76 9.80 -3.24 4.44
CA GLN A 76 9.81 -4.67 4.12
C GLN A 76 8.51 -5.10 3.44
N LEU A 77 7.36 -4.62 3.91
CA LEU A 77 6.07 -4.93 3.29
C LEU A 77 6.01 -4.42 1.85
N TRP A 78 6.38 -3.16 1.60
CA TRP A 78 6.35 -2.58 0.26
C TRP A 78 7.36 -3.26 -0.68
N LEU A 79 8.59 -3.49 -0.24
CA LEU A 79 9.62 -4.20 -1.01
C LEU A 79 9.18 -5.60 -1.41
N HIS A 80 8.59 -6.35 -0.46
CA HIS A 80 8.12 -7.70 -0.76
C HIS A 80 6.98 -7.69 -1.78
N ARG A 81 6.08 -6.70 -1.69
CA ARG A 81 4.86 -6.64 -2.52
C ARG A 81 5.09 -6.01 -3.88
N SER A 82 6.03 -5.08 -4.03
CA SER A 82 6.39 -4.49 -5.32
C SER A 82 7.03 -5.51 -6.28
N GLY A 83 7.55 -6.63 -5.73
CA GLY A 83 8.20 -7.68 -6.50
C GLY A 83 9.41 -7.12 -7.25
N ALA A 84 9.49 -7.39 -8.55
CA ALA A 84 10.59 -6.90 -9.39
C ALA A 84 10.42 -5.44 -9.86
N ARG A 85 9.35 -4.74 -9.45
CA ARG A 85 9.11 -3.36 -9.86
C ARG A 85 9.93 -2.37 -9.01
N PRO A 86 10.42 -1.26 -9.60
CA PRO A 86 11.07 -0.20 -8.84
C PRO A 86 10.15 0.35 -7.75
N LEU A 87 10.71 0.55 -6.56
CA LEU A 87 10.02 1.16 -5.42
C LEU A 87 10.46 2.63 -5.30
N SER A 88 9.50 3.55 -5.32
CA SER A 88 9.70 4.98 -5.09
C SER A 88 9.34 5.32 -3.64
N VAL A 89 10.26 5.96 -2.92
CA VAL A 89 10.05 6.39 -1.54
C VAL A 89 10.30 7.89 -1.46
N SER A 90 9.30 8.64 -0.99
CA SER A 90 9.39 10.10 -0.79
C SER A 90 9.32 10.46 0.70
N LEU A 91 9.77 11.67 1.03
CA LEU A 91 9.71 12.26 2.38
C LEU A 91 8.63 13.34 2.45
#